data_AF-A0A2A3VG99-F1
#
_entry.id   AF-A0A2A3VG99-F1
#
_cell.length_a   1.000
_cell.length_b   1.000
_cell.length_c   1.000
_cell.angle_alpha   90.00
_cell.angle_beta   90.00
_cell.angle_gamma   90.00
#
_symmetry.space_group_name_H-M   'P 1'
#
loop_
_entity.id
_entity.type
_entity.pdbx_description
1 polymer ?
#
loop_
_entity_poly.entity_id
_entity_poly.type
_entity_poly.pdbx_seq_one_letter_code
_entity_poly.pdbx_strand_id
1 'polypeptide(L)'
;MHTERFQRLRKKALNAVFEKDVAKKIWRSTVRNQLRSMEIKDLYDHYDFNFNIEDRIQSIKASILDGSYSVGTPLIYKTEKKYGICRHMVIPQPEDALILQCLIEQISGSVLKKQPSPNAFYSRDKHNVKKPHEAVEYGLSFREQWKILQKQIYNFTDTFDYLVVTDLTNYFDSVDLRELRRVFVSYVEADEVIIDLIFRVVEGLSWKPDYLPYSHRGLPTANIEPIRLLAHSFLFEIDQIVKERTGENFARWMDDITCGIDDKRQGITLLSDISDVLKSRGLALNLSKTQILSAEEAHFHFQIDQNLEIDAYEALNPGTKKAKKAERELWFKYKSHFKDRSPKAWDKIAKRYITTFGKLESDRLLVDLSARYISNPGLRTNYLIYLSVRGYSPKAASCVIEILSKIDPFDDLSLFQLSNLITQWEVPLNKRGSDFLQNAKKSLIGHSARKKDAQSFFALLWFLSKYEDVSGLYSFLVKYRNIWQNNSFLRRQATAAMSRFSSSLKKGQVELINHQAMSGVPTTVSIANQMAQFAALVTIPFGLNAYLFPTSKPSTYPHTKFMVLCSVLASSSIRDDPAVQNKLSSYVTDPRHIDILAREFKLSLR
;
A
#
# COMPACT_ATOMS: atom_id res chain seq x y z
N MET A 1 -18.75 -20.36 -23.23
CA MET A 1 -19.84 -21.32 -22.91
C MET A 1 -21.05 -20.51 -22.50
N HIS A 2 -22.05 -20.32 -23.37
CA HIS A 2 -23.19 -19.44 -23.12
C HIS A 2 -24.42 -20.26 -22.75
N THR A 3 -24.72 -20.35 -21.46
CA THR A 3 -25.97 -20.99 -21.00
C THR A 3 -27.13 -20.00 -21.09
N GLU A 4 -28.35 -20.51 -21.26
CA GLU A 4 -29.56 -19.68 -21.21
C GLU A 4 -29.68 -18.93 -19.87
N ARG A 5 -29.27 -19.57 -18.75
CA ARG A 5 -29.19 -18.93 -17.43
C ARG A 5 -28.30 -17.68 -17.48
N PHE A 6 -27.14 -17.78 -18.12
CA PHE A 6 -26.24 -16.64 -18.22
C PHE A 6 -26.82 -15.51 -19.07
N GLN A 7 -27.30 -15.83 -20.28
CA GLN A 7 -27.80 -14.84 -21.23
C GLN A 7 -29.07 -14.13 -20.72
N ARG A 8 -30.02 -14.86 -20.13
CA ARG A 8 -31.33 -14.31 -19.72
C ARG A 8 -31.35 -13.74 -18.30
N LEU A 9 -30.65 -14.38 -17.35
CA LEU A 9 -30.82 -14.08 -15.93
C LEU A 9 -29.64 -13.32 -15.31
N ARG A 10 -28.41 -13.54 -15.82
CA ARG A 10 -27.19 -13.00 -15.18
C ARG A 10 -26.62 -11.77 -15.88
N LYS A 11 -26.68 -11.74 -17.22
CA LYS A 11 -26.03 -10.71 -18.05
C LYS A 11 -26.50 -9.29 -17.76
N LYS A 12 -27.80 -9.09 -17.50
CA LYS A 12 -28.37 -7.76 -17.22
C LYS A 12 -27.78 -7.13 -15.96
N ALA A 13 -27.69 -7.90 -14.87
CA ALA A 13 -27.09 -7.46 -13.61
C ALA A 13 -25.62 -7.06 -13.79
N LEU A 14 -24.84 -7.94 -14.43
CA LEU A 14 -23.42 -7.69 -14.72
C LEU A 14 -23.21 -6.45 -15.60
N ASN A 15 -24.07 -6.24 -16.61
CA ASN A 15 -23.97 -5.08 -17.49
C ASN A 15 -24.08 -3.76 -16.71
N ALA A 16 -25.01 -3.69 -15.75
CA ALA A 16 -25.21 -2.51 -14.92
C ALA A 16 -24.02 -2.20 -14.00
N VAL A 17 -23.33 -3.23 -13.48
CA VAL A 17 -22.15 -3.05 -12.61
C VAL A 17 -20.99 -2.40 -13.35
N PHE A 18 -20.78 -2.75 -14.62
CA PHE A 18 -19.63 -2.34 -15.42
C PHE A 18 -19.97 -1.23 -16.41
N GLU A 19 -20.94 -0.37 -16.10
CA GLU A 19 -21.21 0.81 -16.92
C GLU A 19 -19.99 1.75 -16.98
N LYS A 20 -19.72 2.27 -18.18
CA LYS A 20 -18.42 2.89 -18.51
C LYS A 20 -18.08 4.05 -17.58
N ASP A 21 -19.02 4.96 -17.37
CA ASP A 21 -18.80 6.15 -16.55
C ASP A 21 -18.68 5.82 -15.05
N VAL A 22 -19.40 4.81 -14.58
CA VAL A 22 -19.34 4.34 -13.19
C VAL A 22 -17.97 3.73 -12.92
N ALA A 23 -17.54 2.77 -13.74
CA ALA A 23 -16.23 2.13 -13.59
C ALA A 23 -15.07 3.14 -13.73
N LYS A 24 -15.19 4.10 -14.66
CA LYS A 24 -14.19 5.18 -14.83
C LYS A 24 -14.11 6.08 -13.60
N LYS A 25 -15.25 6.44 -13.00
CA LYS A 25 -15.30 7.21 -11.75
C LYS A 25 -14.62 6.43 -10.61
N ILE A 26 -14.96 5.15 -10.44
CA ILE A 26 -14.39 4.26 -9.42
C ILE A 26 -12.88 4.12 -9.55
N TRP A 27 -12.37 3.94 -10.78
CA TRP A 27 -10.93 3.92 -11.04
C TRP A 27 -10.26 5.21 -10.56
N ARG A 28 -10.81 6.36 -10.97
CA ARG A 28 -10.21 7.69 -10.72
C ARG A 28 -10.26 8.10 -9.25
N SER A 29 -11.33 7.77 -8.54
CA SER A 29 -11.52 8.15 -7.13
C SER A 29 -10.85 7.19 -6.15
N THR A 30 -10.87 5.88 -6.45
CA THR A 30 -10.60 4.84 -5.44
C THR A 30 -9.45 3.93 -5.86
N VAL A 31 -9.63 3.12 -6.91
CA VAL A 31 -8.72 2.01 -7.24
C VAL A 31 -7.31 2.49 -7.55
N ARG A 32 -7.18 3.57 -8.35
CA ARG A 32 -5.88 4.15 -8.69
C ARG A 32 -5.11 4.57 -7.44
N ASN A 33 -5.79 5.15 -6.45
CA ASN A 33 -5.16 5.61 -5.22
C ASN A 33 -4.79 4.43 -4.31
N GLN A 34 -5.64 3.39 -4.23
CA GLN A 34 -5.34 2.14 -3.53
C GLN A 34 -4.04 1.52 -4.07
N LEU A 35 -3.96 1.28 -5.38
CA LEU A 35 -2.77 0.69 -6.01
C LEU A 35 -1.52 1.54 -5.82
N ARG A 36 -1.64 2.87 -5.93
CA ARG A 36 -0.54 3.80 -5.64
C ARG A 36 -0.10 3.81 -4.19
N SER A 37 -0.97 3.45 -3.26
CA SER A 37 -0.67 3.41 -1.82
C SER A 37 -0.01 2.10 -1.38
N MET A 38 -0.01 1.07 -2.23
CA MET A 38 0.57 -0.26 -1.93
C MET A 38 2.04 -0.20 -1.52
N GLU A 39 2.49 -1.16 -0.71
CA GLU A 39 3.85 -1.14 -0.16
C GLU A 39 4.91 -1.41 -1.23
N ILE A 40 4.59 -2.29 -2.19
CA ILE A 40 5.36 -2.49 -3.42
C ILE A 40 4.74 -1.63 -4.52
N LYS A 41 5.58 -0.86 -5.23
CA LYS A 41 5.14 0.07 -6.28
C LYS A 41 5.38 -0.50 -7.68
N ASP A 42 4.57 -0.05 -8.64
CA ASP A 42 4.82 -0.26 -10.07
C ASP A 42 5.71 0.85 -10.63
N LEU A 43 6.81 0.49 -11.29
CA LEU A 43 7.79 1.42 -11.83
C LEU A 43 7.18 2.35 -12.91
N TYR A 44 6.07 1.93 -13.52
CA TYR A 44 5.31 2.71 -14.50
C TYR A 44 3.99 3.29 -13.93
N ASP A 45 3.81 3.28 -12.60
CA ASP A 45 2.65 3.86 -11.90
C ASP A 45 1.28 3.33 -12.36
N HIS A 46 1.24 2.11 -12.92
CA HIS A 46 0.09 1.56 -13.64
C HIS A 46 -0.49 2.53 -14.68
N TYR A 47 0.36 3.38 -15.24
CA TYR A 47 -0.08 4.49 -16.06
C TYR A 47 -0.56 4.05 -17.43
N ASP A 48 -0.03 2.94 -17.95
CA ASP A 48 -0.55 2.24 -19.13
C ASP A 48 -2.03 1.83 -18.97
N PHE A 49 -2.42 1.41 -17.76
CA PHE A 49 -3.82 1.11 -17.46
C PHE A 49 -4.64 2.40 -17.28
N ASN A 50 -4.10 3.40 -16.57
CA ASN A 50 -4.78 4.67 -16.35
C ASN A 50 -5.03 5.47 -17.64
N PHE A 51 -4.05 5.49 -18.55
CA PHE A 51 -4.12 6.22 -19.81
C PHE A 51 -5.20 5.63 -20.72
N ASN A 52 -5.26 4.29 -20.80
CA ASN A 52 -6.23 3.56 -21.63
C ASN A 52 -7.49 3.12 -20.84
N ILE A 53 -7.83 3.81 -19.74
CA ILE A 53 -8.87 3.32 -18.83
C ILE A 53 -10.22 3.06 -19.50
N GLU A 54 -10.58 3.85 -20.51
CA GLU A 54 -11.85 3.69 -21.24
C GLU A 54 -11.89 2.41 -22.05
N ASP A 55 -10.84 2.14 -22.83
CA ASP A 55 -10.72 0.91 -23.62
C ASP A 55 -10.61 -0.31 -22.70
N ARG A 56 -9.87 -0.18 -21.59
CA ARG A 56 -9.75 -1.23 -20.57
C ARG A 56 -11.11 -1.59 -19.97
N ILE A 57 -11.92 -0.59 -19.62
CA ILE A 57 -13.28 -0.83 -19.10
C ILE A 57 -14.15 -1.52 -20.15
N GLN A 58 -14.05 -1.14 -21.42
CA GLN A 58 -14.81 -1.79 -22.48
C GLN A 58 -14.38 -3.26 -22.67
N SER A 59 -13.08 -3.55 -22.65
CA SER A 59 -12.57 -4.92 -22.70
C SER A 59 -13.01 -5.74 -21.48
N ILE A 60 -12.95 -5.17 -20.28
CA ILE A 60 -13.45 -5.81 -19.04
C ILE A 60 -14.95 -6.11 -19.17
N LYS A 61 -15.75 -5.12 -19.59
CA LYS A 61 -17.20 -5.29 -19.77
C LYS A 61 -17.47 -6.42 -20.77
N ALA A 62 -16.74 -6.48 -21.88
CA ALA A 62 -16.87 -7.56 -22.86
C ALA A 62 -16.54 -8.93 -22.26
N SER A 63 -15.40 -9.08 -21.58
CA SER A 63 -14.96 -10.36 -20.99
C SER A 63 -15.83 -10.84 -19.83
N ILE A 64 -16.50 -9.92 -19.13
CA ILE A 64 -17.49 -10.25 -18.12
C ILE A 64 -18.80 -10.70 -18.77
N LEU A 65 -19.26 -10.00 -19.81
CA LEU A 65 -20.54 -10.27 -20.48
C LEU A 65 -20.49 -11.44 -21.47
N ASP A 66 -19.31 -11.92 -21.84
CA ASP A 66 -19.12 -13.17 -22.59
C ASP A 66 -18.82 -14.37 -21.66
N GLY A 67 -18.52 -14.13 -20.39
CA GLY A 67 -18.18 -15.14 -19.40
C GLY A 67 -16.76 -15.73 -19.54
N SER A 68 -15.86 -15.05 -20.25
CA SER A 68 -14.46 -15.46 -20.47
C SER A 68 -13.50 -14.94 -19.41
N TYR A 69 -13.92 -13.98 -18.58
CA TYR A 69 -13.08 -13.39 -17.54
C TYR A 69 -12.45 -14.43 -16.60
N SER A 70 -11.14 -14.27 -16.42
CA SER A 70 -10.30 -15.02 -15.49
C SER A 70 -9.45 -14.06 -14.66
N VAL A 71 -9.34 -14.34 -13.36
CA VAL A 71 -8.54 -13.52 -12.44
C VAL A 71 -7.06 -13.59 -12.83
N GLY A 72 -6.41 -12.43 -12.91
CA GLY A 72 -4.98 -12.35 -13.19
C GLY A 72 -4.14 -12.87 -12.03
N THR A 73 -2.88 -13.24 -12.30
CA THR A 73 -1.94 -13.62 -11.23
C THR A 73 -1.63 -12.41 -10.34
N PRO A 74 -2.00 -12.42 -9.04
CA PRO A 74 -1.66 -11.32 -8.15
C PRO A 74 -0.17 -11.33 -7.78
N LEU A 75 0.34 -10.19 -7.30
CA LEU A 75 1.63 -10.17 -6.62
C LEU A 75 1.44 -10.55 -5.15
N ILE A 76 2.08 -11.64 -4.74
CA ILE A 76 2.10 -12.09 -3.35
C ILE A 76 3.50 -11.83 -2.79
N TYR A 77 3.57 -11.19 -1.63
CA TYR A 77 4.85 -10.84 -1.00
C TYR A 77 4.76 -10.98 0.52
N LYS A 78 5.90 -11.20 1.16
CA LYS A 78 6.04 -11.36 2.61
C LYS A 78 6.34 -10.03 3.28
N THR A 79 5.74 -9.80 4.44
CA THR A 79 6.07 -8.70 5.37
C THR A 79 6.41 -9.24 6.75
N GLU A 80 7.58 -8.91 7.28
CA GLU A 80 8.06 -9.44 8.55
C GLU A 80 7.34 -8.77 9.72
N LYS A 81 6.77 -9.58 10.61
CA LYS A 81 6.16 -9.11 11.84
C LYS A 81 7.19 -9.10 12.98
N LYS A 82 7.74 -10.27 13.31
CA LYS A 82 8.71 -10.47 14.40
C LYS A 82 9.41 -11.82 14.24
N TYR A 83 10.68 -11.91 14.61
CA TYR A 83 11.45 -13.17 14.62
C TYR A 83 11.46 -13.91 13.27
N GLY A 84 11.45 -13.17 12.15
CA GLY A 84 11.35 -13.76 10.81
C GLY A 84 9.96 -14.29 10.41
N ILE A 85 8.98 -14.30 11.32
CA ILE A 85 7.60 -14.69 11.00
C ILE A 85 7.00 -13.61 10.10
N CYS A 86 6.57 -14.02 8.91
CA CYS A 86 6.04 -13.13 7.90
C CYS A 86 4.53 -13.32 7.68
N ARG A 87 3.87 -12.25 7.26
CA ARG A 87 2.52 -12.26 6.69
C ARG A 87 2.59 -12.26 5.18
N HIS A 88 1.69 -12.98 4.52
CA HIS A 88 1.52 -12.89 3.08
C HIS A 88 0.55 -11.77 2.74
N MET A 89 1.02 -10.80 1.98
CA MET A 89 0.26 -9.67 1.47
C MET A 89 0.00 -9.87 -0.03
N VAL A 90 -1.14 -9.37 -0.49
CA VAL A 90 -1.60 -9.53 -1.88
C VAL A 90 -1.84 -8.18 -2.52
N ILE A 91 -1.26 -7.97 -3.72
CA ILE A 91 -1.56 -6.85 -4.61
C ILE A 91 -2.23 -7.41 -5.87
N PRO A 92 -3.52 -7.12 -6.11
CA PRO A 92 -4.22 -7.54 -7.33
C PRO A 92 -3.68 -6.80 -8.57
N GLN A 93 -3.93 -7.36 -9.75
CA GLN A 93 -3.72 -6.60 -11.00
C GLN A 93 -4.73 -5.44 -11.08
N PRO A 94 -4.40 -4.35 -11.81
CA PRO A 94 -5.31 -3.20 -11.93
C PRO A 94 -6.72 -3.54 -12.42
N GLU A 95 -6.83 -4.51 -13.33
CA GLU A 95 -8.08 -5.05 -13.85
C GLU A 95 -8.92 -5.71 -12.75
N ASP A 96 -8.34 -6.68 -12.02
CA ASP A 96 -9.02 -7.40 -10.94
C ASP A 96 -9.41 -6.46 -9.78
N ALA A 97 -8.54 -5.48 -9.47
CA ALA A 97 -8.82 -4.45 -8.47
C ALA A 97 -10.03 -3.60 -8.86
N LEU A 98 -10.12 -3.19 -10.13
CA LEU A 98 -11.26 -2.43 -10.65
C LEU A 98 -12.53 -3.27 -10.66
N ILE A 99 -12.45 -4.51 -11.13
CA ILE A 99 -13.59 -5.44 -11.17
C ILE A 99 -14.17 -5.62 -9.77
N LEU A 100 -13.31 -5.95 -8.80
CA LEU A 100 -13.72 -6.20 -7.43
C LEU A 100 -14.30 -4.94 -6.77
N GLN A 101 -13.70 -3.77 -7.01
CA GLN A 101 -14.23 -2.51 -6.48
C GLN A 101 -15.58 -2.14 -7.08
N CYS A 102 -15.79 -2.33 -8.40
CA CYS A 102 -17.08 -2.10 -9.04
C CYS A 102 -18.19 -2.99 -8.46
N LEU A 103 -17.89 -4.27 -8.22
CA LEU A 103 -18.85 -5.21 -7.62
C LEU A 103 -19.21 -4.81 -6.19
N ILE A 104 -18.21 -4.46 -5.38
CA ILE A 104 -18.43 -4.02 -4.01
C ILE A 104 -19.18 -2.69 -3.94
N GLU A 105 -18.99 -1.78 -4.89
CA GLU A 105 -19.73 -0.53 -4.94
C GLU A 105 -21.25 -0.75 -4.93
N GLN A 106 -21.70 -1.74 -5.70
CA GLN A 106 -23.13 -2.05 -5.85
C GLN A 106 -23.77 -2.56 -4.55
N ILE A 107 -23.00 -3.23 -3.70
CA ILE A 107 -23.56 -3.94 -2.53
C ILE A 107 -23.13 -3.33 -1.19
N SER A 108 -22.10 -2.47 -1.18
CA SER A 108 -21.56 -1.89 0.06
C SER A 108 -22.62 -1.16 0.87
N GLY A 109 -23.56 -0.47 0.21
CA GLY A 109 -24.67 0.21 0.89
C GLY A 109 -25.59 -0.74 1.64
N SER A 110 -25.97 -1.89 1.06
CA SER A 110 -26.84 -2.86 1.75
C SER A 110 -26.13 -3.55 2.90
N VAL A 111 -24.85 -3.91 2.72
CA VAL A 111 -24.03 -4.53 3.76
C VAL A 111 -23.90 -3.60 4.96
N LEU A 112 -23.56 -2.33 4.74
CA LEU A 112 -23.36 -1.37 5.83
C LEU A 112 -24.66 -1.01 6.56
N LYS A 113 -25.82 -1.04 5.89
CA LYS A 113 -27.12 -0.89 6.56
C LYS A 113 -27.39 -2.02 7.58
N LYS A 114 -26.76 -3.17 7.43
CA LYS A 114 -26.87 -4.32 8.35
C LYS A 114 -25.81 -4.30 9.44
N GLN A 115 -24.91 -3.31 9.45
CA GLN A 115 -23.91 -3.16 10.49
C GLN A 115 -24.61 -2.90 11.85
N PRO A 116 -24.37 -3.73 12.88
CA PRO A 116 -25.11 -3.64 14.15
C PRO A 116 -24.84 -2.39 14.97
N SER A 117 -23.62 -1.85 14.88
CA SER A 117 -23.19 -0.71 15.69
C SER A 117 -22.32 0.25 14.90
N PRO A 118 -22.48 1.57 15.12
CA PRO A 118 -21.59 2.60 14.59
C PRO A 118 -20.14 2.52 15.12
N ASN A 119 -19.90 1.78 16.20
CA ASN A 119 -18.60 1.66 16.88
C ASN A 119 -17.70 0.54 16.32
N ALA A 120 -18.12 -0.08 15.21
CA ALA A 120 -17.32 -1.03 14.45
C ALA A 120 -16.73 -0.34 13.22
N PHE A 121 -15.40 -0.30 13.14
CA PHE A 121 -14.64 0.43 12.15
C PHE A 121 -13.87 -0.51 11.21
N TYR A 122 -13.72 -0.06 9.96
CA TYR A 122 -12.83 -0.65 8.98
C TYR A 122 -12.27 0.44 8.05
N SER A 123 -11.06 0.24 7.52
CA SER A 123 -10.44 1.24 6.66
C SER A 123 -11.15 1.34 5.30
N ARG A 124 -11.70 2.53 5.03
CA ARG A 124 -12.43 2.88 3.79
C ARG A 124 -11.65 3.92 2.99
N ASP A 125 -11.32 3.63 1.74
CA ASP A 125 -10.43 4.50 0.94
C ASP A 125 -11.18 5.70 0.34
N LYS A 126 -12.50 5.58 0.14
CA LYS A 126 -13.37 6.66 -0.36
C LYS A 126 -13.39 7.92 0.51
N HIS A 127 -12.98 7.84 1.78
CA HIS A 127 -13.05 8.96 2.74
C HIS A 127 -11.75 9.75 2.84
N ASN A 128 -10.73 9.43 2.04
CA ASN A 128 -9.50 10.23 1.94
C ASN A 128 -9.61 11.43 0.97
N VAL A 129 -10.82 11.76 0.51
CA VAL A 129 -11.06 12.92 -0.35
C VAL A 129 -11.30 14.16 0.49
N LYS A 130 -10.40 15.16 0.41
CA LYS A 130 -10.68 16.52 0.84
C LYS A 130 -11.78 17.12 -0.05
N LYS A 131 -13.04 17.09 0.39
CA LYS A 131 -14.06 18.02 -0.12
C LYS A 131 -14.54 18.89 1.04
N PRO A 132 -14.53 20.23 0.92
CA PRO A 132 -14.81 21.11 2.05
C PRO A 132 -16.30 21.36 2.31
N HIS A 133 -17.22 20.80 1.52
CA HIS A 133 -18.65 21.08 1.65
C HIS A 133 -19.46 19.87 1.15
N GLU A 134 -19.81 18.96 2.06
CA GLU A 134 -20.93 18.03 1.97
C GLU A 134 -20.90 17.19 3.25
N ALA A 135 -21.69 17.63 4.24
CA ALA A 135 -22.05 16.75 5.34
C ALA A 135 -22.97 15.67 4.77
N VAL A 136 -22.67 14.40 5.05
CA VAL A 136 -23.54 13.50 5.85
C VAL A 136 -22.90 12.09 5.91
N GLU A 137 -22.85 11.60 7.15
CA GLU A 137 -22.71 10.22 7.66
C GLU A 137 -21.54 9.36 7.13
N TYR A 138 -20.47 9.34 7.95
CA TYR A 138 -19.22 8.56 7.86
C TYR A 138 -18.07 9.08 6.97
N GLY A 139 -17.98 10.40 6.79
CA GLY A 139 -16.91 11.11 6.07
C GLY A 139 -15.55 11.26 6.77
N LEU A 140 -15.01 10.22 7.40
CA LEU A 140 -13.74 10.33 8.17
C LEU A 140 -12.61 9.50 7.56
N SER A 141 -11.43 10.11 7.41
CA SER A 141 -10.18 9.46 7.02
C SER A 141 -9.74 8.40 8.03
N PHE A 142 -8.86 7.47 7.62
CA PHE A 142 -8.27 6.45 8.51
C PHE A 142 -7.75 7.04 9.83
N ARG A 143 -7.09 8.21 9.76
CA ARG A 143 -6.52 8.88 10.95
C ARG A 143 -7.60 9.44 11.86
N GLU A 144 -8.70 9.92 11.31
CA GLU A 144 -9.82 10.47 12.08
C GLU A 144 -10.62 9.36 12.76
N GLN A 145 -10.92 8.28 12.04
CA GLN A 145 -11.55 7.09 12.63
C GLN A 145 -10.69 6.51 13.75
N TRP A 146 -9.37 6.42 13.55
CA TRP A 146 -8.44 6.00 14.59
C TRP A 146 -8.46 6.92 15.82
N LYS A 147 -8.54 8.24 15.63
CA LYS A 147 -8.65 9.19 16.74
C LYS A 147 -9.97 9.07 17.49
N ILE A 148 -11.07 8.81 16.80
CA ILE A 148 -12.37 8.56 17.43
C ILE A 148 -12.31 7.29 18.27
N LEU A 149 -11.80 6.21 17.69
CA LEU A 149 -11.58 4.95 18.40
C LEU A 149 -10.74 5.18 19.67
N GLN A 150 -9.63 5.94 19.58
CA GLN A 150 -8.81 6.25 20.74
C GLN A 150 -9.59 7.05 21.80
N LYS A 151 -10.35 8.07 21.40
CA LYS A 151 -11.20 8.82 22.33
C LYS A 151 -12.24 7.94 23.00
N GLN A 152 -12.85 7.00 22.28
CA GLN A 152 -13.79 6.04 22.87
C GLN A 152 -13.09 5.17 23.92
N ILE A 153 -11.90 4.65 23.62
CA ILE A 153 -11.12 3.88 24.59
C ILE A 153 -10.77 4.71 25.83
N TYR A 154 -10.43 6.00 25.69
CA TYR A 154 -10.16 6.88 26.83
C TYR A 154 -11.42 7.17 27.64
N ASN A 155 -12.55 7.41 26.98
CA ASN A 155 -13.82 7.56 27.69
C ASN A 155 -14.17 6.28 28.46
N PHE A 156 -13.83 5.11 27.93
CA PHE A 156 -14.07 3.86 28.65
C PHE A 156 -13.22 3.76 29.93
N THR A 157 -11.96 4.18 29.91
CA THR A 157 -11.11 4.18 31.12
C THR A 157 -11.57 5.16 32.19
N ASP A 158 -12.27 6.23 31.80
CA ASP A 158 -12.79 7.22 32.73
C ASP A 158 -14.18 6.85 33.29
N THR A 159 -14.93 6.02 32.56
CA THR A 159 -16.35 5.70 32.86
C THR A 159 -16.53 4.32 33.48
N PHE A 160 -15.66 3.36 33.16
CA PHE A 160 -15.80 1.96 33.57
C PHE A 160 -14.61 1.50 34.40
N ASP A 161 -14.88 0.65 35.39
CA ASP A 161 -13.85 0.09 36.27
C ASP A 161 -12.90 -0.86 35.54
N TYR A 162 -13.39 -1.52 34.48
CA TYR A 162 -12.62 -2.50 33.71
C TYR A 162 -12.76 -2.31 32.19
N LEU A 163 -11.69 -2.70 31.47
CA LEU A 163 -11.66 -2.80 30.02
C LEU A 163 -11.37 -4.23 29.57
N VAL A 164 -12.25 -4.78 28.73
CA VAL A 164 -11.96 -6.01 27.99
C VAL A 164 -11.25 -5.64 26.71
N VAL A 165 -10.04 -6.17 26.52
CA VAL A 165 -9.24 -5.97 25.30
C VAL A 165 -8.97 -7.32 24.68
N THR A 166 -9.36 -7.52 23.42
CA THR A 166 -9.16 -8.78 22.71
C THR A 166 -8.84 -8.58 21.22
N ASP A 167 -8.37 -9.65 20.59
CA ASP A 167 -7.88 -9.75 19.21
C ASP A 167 -8.18 -11.16 18.71
N LEU A 168 -8.25 -11.36 17.39
CA LEU A 168 -8.48 -12.68 16.80
C LEU A 168 -7.19 -13.32 16.30
N THR A 169 -7.05 -14.63 16.53
CA THR A 169 -5.86 -15.38 16.10
C THR A 169 -5.85 -15.54 14.58
N ASN A 170 -4.81 -15.05 13.91
CA ASN A 170 -4.59 -15.18 12.46
C ASN A 170 -5.87 -14.92 11.64
N TYR A 171 -6.54 -13.80 11.92
CA TYR A 171 -7.91 -13.55 11.49
C TYR A 171 -8.15 -13.84 10.00
N PHE A 172 -7.45 -13.11 9.12
CA PHE A 172 -7.60 -13.26 7.66
C PHE A 172 -7.32 -14.70 7.20
N ASP A 173 -6.26 -15.33 7.71
CA ASP A 173 -5.89 -16.71 7.33
C ASP A 173 -6.90 -17.76 7.84
N SER A 174 -7.67 -17.43 8.87
CA SER A 174 -8.61 -18.36 9.53
C SER A 174 -9.99 -18.38 8.90
N VAL A 175 -10.39 -17.30 8.21
CA VAL A 175 -11.73 -17.16 7.60
C VAL A 175 -11.96 -18.24 6.54
N ASP A 176 -13.04 -19.01 6.70
CA ASP A 176 -13.56 -19.91 5.66
C ASP A 176 -14.41 -19.09 4.67
N LEU A 177 -14.04 -19.09 3.39
CA LEU A 177 -14.73 -18.30 2.37
C LEU A 177 -16.15 -18.82 2.05
N ARG A 178 -16.46 -20.09 2.31
CA ARG A 178 -17.81 -20.63 2.14
C ARG A 178 -18.74 -20.11 3.24
N GLU A 179 -18.25 -20.12 4.48
CA GLU A 179 -18.99 -19.54 5.60
C GLU A 179 -19.10 -18.02 5.48
N LEU A 180 -18.03 -17.35 5.09
CA LEU A 180 -18.07 -15.92 4.78
C LEU A 180 -19.12 -15.62 3.72
N ARG A 181 -19.16 -16.39 2.62
CA ARG A 181 -20.16 -16.22 1.58
C ARG A 181 -21.58 -16.39 2.10
N ARG A 182 -21.82 -17.45 2.88
CA ARG A 182 -23.13 -17.74 3.47
C ARG A 182 -23.61 -16.58 4.37
N VAL A 183 -22.74 -16.07 5.23
CA VAL A 183 -23.03 -14.92 6.09
C VAL A 183 -23.24 -13.66 5.23
N PHE A 184 -22.39 -13.45 4.24
CA PHE A 184 -22.44 -12.25 3.42
C PHE A 184 -23.74 -12.16 2.59
N VAL A 185 -24.26 -13.29 2.09
CA VAL A 185 -25.53 -13.34 1.36
C VAL A 185 -26.71 -12.85 2.22
N SER A 186 -26.71 -13.05 3.54
CA SER A 186 -27.81 -12.58 4.39
C SER A 186 -27.81 -11.05 4.59
N TYR A 187 -26.71 -10.37 4.25
CA TYR A 187 -26.57 -8.91 4.37
C TYR A 187 -26.74 -8.16 3.05
N VAL A 188 -26.80 -8.87 1.93
CA VAL A 188 -26.71 -8.28 0.59
C VAL A 188 -28.05 -8.33 -0.13
N GLU A 189 -28.48 -7.19 -0.64
CA GLU A 189 -29.62 -7.07 -1.56
C GLU A 189 -29.08 -6.97 -2.99
N ALA A 190 -28.66 -8.09 -3.58
CA ALA A 190 -28.10 -8.11 -4.93
C ALA A 190 -28.31 -9.46 -5.64
N ASP A 191 -28.18 -9.43 -6.96
CA ASP A 191 -28.24 -10.64 -7.78
C ASP A 191 -27.10 -11.62 -7.42
N GLU A 192 -27.43 -12.91 -7.34
CA GLU A 192 -26.50 -14.02 -7.02
C GLU A 192 -25.21 -13.96 -7.84
N VAL A 193 -25.30 -13.55 -9.12
CA VAL A 193 -24.13 -13.45 -10.01
C VAL A 193 -23.09 -12.44 -9.54
N ILE A 194 -23.51 -11.36 -8.88
CA ILE A 194 -22.59 -10.34 -8.33
C ILE A 194 -21.79 -10.98 -7.20
N ILE A 195 -22.47 -11.70 -6.31
CA ILE A 195 -21.83 -12.42 -5.20
C ILE A 195 -20.91 -13.54 -5.73
N ASP A 196 -21.36 -14.30 -6.72
CA ASP A 196 -20.53 -15.30 -7.41
C ASP A 196 -19.23 -14.72 -7.94
N LEU A 197 -19.32 -13.58 -8.62
CA LEU A 197 -18.16 -12.96 -9.22
C LEU A 197 -17.22 -12.35 -8.16
N ILE A 198 -17.74 -11.77 -7.08
CA ILE A 198 -16.92 -11.31 -5.94
C ILE A 198 -16.10 -12.47 -5.39
N PHE A 199 -16.75 -13.58 -5.03
CA PHE A 199 -16.04 -14.72 -4.45
C PHE A 199 -15.10 -15.39 -5.47
N ARG A 200 -15.46 -15.45 -6.75
CA ARG A 200 -14.54 -15.91 -7.82
C ARG A 200 -13.25 -15.06 -7.85
N VAL A 201 -13.36 -13.74 -7.75
CA VAL A 201 -12.19 -12.85 -7.72
C VAL A 201 -11.38 -13.06 -6.45
N VAL A 202 -12.03 -13.08 -5.29
CA VAL A 202 -11.36 -13.29 -3.99
C VAL A 202 -10.60 -14.62 -3.96
N GLU A 203 -11.22 -15.71 -4.43
CA GLU A 203 -10.59 -17.04 -4.53
C GLU A 203 -9.42 -17.08 -5.53
N GLY A 204 -9.48 -16.27 -6.59
CA GLY A 204 -8.38 -16.12 -7.55
C GLY A 204 -7.20 -15.32 -6.98
N LEU A 205 -7.46 -14.42 -6.03
CA LEU A 205 -6.45 -13.63 -5.33
C LEU A 205 -5.82 -14.36 -4.14
N SER A 206 -6.48 -15.40 -3.61
CA SER A 206 -5.96 -16.18 -2.48
C SER A 206 -4.62 -16.83 -2.80
N TRP A 207 -3.73 -16.85 -1.79
CA TRP A 207 -2.45 -17.52 -1.91
C TRP A 207 -2.65 -19.03 -2.03
N LYS A 208 -2.16 -19.59 -3.13
CA LYS A 208 -2.17 -21.03 -3.43
C LYS A 208 -0.72 -21.46 -3.57
N PRO A 209 -0.13 -22.06 -2.52
CA PRO A 209 1.23 -22.56 -2.62
C PRO A 209 1.30 -23.71 -3.64
N ASP A 210 2.22 -23.57 -4.60
CA ASP A 210 2.55 -24.58 -5.60
C ASP A 210 1.31 -25.06 -6.38
N TYR A 211 1.08 -26.38 -6.37
CA TYR A 211 -0.04 -27.05 -7.03
C TYR A 211 -1.10 -27.52 -6.02
N LEU A 212 -1.09 -26.97 -4.80
CA LEU A 212 -2.03 -27.39 -3.77
C LEU A 212 -3.47 -26.98 -4.16
N PRO A 213 -4.46 -27.85 -3.86
CA PRO A 213 -5.84 -27.53 -4.10
C PRO A 213 -6.25 -26.32 -3.26
N TYR A 214 -7.21 -25.56 -3.78
CA TYR A 214 -7.75 -24.43 -3.05
C TYR A 214 -8.47 -24.90 -1.78
N SER A 215 -8.00 -24.45 -0.61
CA SER A 215 -8.52 -24.88 0.69
C SER A 215 -9.85 -24.23 1.08
N HIS A 216 -10.30 -23.21 0.32
CA HIS A 216 -11.38 -22.29 0.71
C HIS A 216 -11.17 -21.55 2.03
N ARG A 217 -9.99 -21.69 2.63
CA ARG A 217 -9.62 -21.05 3.89
C ARG A 217 -8.57 -19.97 3.64
N GLY A 218 -8.74 -18.85 4.30
CA GLY A 218 -7.88 -17.69 4.17
C GLY A 218 -8.47 -16.67 3.21
N LEU A 219 -8.94 -15.55 3.77
CA LEU A 219 -9.23 -14.35 3.02
C LEU A 219 -7.89 -13.69 2.63
N PRO A 220 -7.67 -13.34 1.34
CA PRO A 220 -6.43 -12.69 0.92
C PRO A 220 -6.18 -11.42 1.73
N THR A 221 -4.98 -11.26 2.29
CA THR A 221 -4.66 -10.02 3.01
C THR A 221 -4.21 -8.96 2.01
N ALA A 222 -5.13 -8.07 1.62
CA ALA A 222 -4.86 -6.99 0.67
C ALA A 222 -5.29 -5.63 1.24
N ASN A 223 -4.50 -4.59 0.97
CA ASN A 223 -4.81 -3.21 1.38
C ASN A 223 -5.81 -2.53 0.43
N ILE A 224 -6.92 -3.21 0.13
CA ILE A 224 -8.01 -2.69 -0.70
C ILE A 224 -9.33 -2.73 0.08
N GLU A 225 -10.19 -1.73 -0.13
CA GLU A 225 -11.50 -1.62 0.53
C GLU A 225 -12.40 -2.88 0.38
N PRO A 226 -12.50 -3.53 -0.80
CA PRO A 226 -13.31 -4.73 -0.98
C PRO A 226 -13.07 -5.85 0.02
N ILE A 227 -11.81 -6.25 0.17
CA ILE A 227 -11.39 -7.33 1.06
C ILE A 227 -11.64 -6.94 2.52
N ARG A 228 -11.38 -5.68 2.88
CA ARG A 228 -11.61 -5.18 4.22
C ARG A 228 -13.10 -5.14 4.58
N LEU A 229 -13.99 -4.81 3.64
CA LEU A 229 -15.43 -4.86 3.86
C LEU A 229 -15.92 -6.30 4.09
N LEU A 230 -15.46 -7.25 3.28
CA LEU A 230 -15.78 -8.67 3.46
C LEU A 230 -15.36 -9.16 4.85
N ALA A 231 -14.11 -8.91 5.22
CA ALA A 231 -13.59 -9.20 6.56
C ALA A 231 -14.37 -8.48 7.67
N HIS A 232 -14.79 -7.24 7.46
CA HIS A 232 -15.54 -6.48 8.45
C HIS A 232 -16.95 -7.06 8.68
N SER A 233 -17.64 -7.44 7.60
CA SER A 233 -19.00 -7.99 7.63
C SER A 233 -19.10 -9.34 8.35
N PHE A 234 -18.03 -10.14 8.31
CA PHE A 234 -18.00 -11.44 8.98
C PHE A 234 -18.10 -11.35 10.51
N LEU A 235 -17.82 -10.17 11.08
CA LEU A 235 -17.82 -9.92 12.51
C LEU A 235 -19.10 -9.21 13.01
N PHE A 236 -20.12 -9.03 12.17
CA PHE A 236 -21.37 -8.38 12.59
C PHE A 236 -22.08 -9.13 13.71
N GLU A 237 -22.10 -10.46 13.72
CA GLU A 237 -22.72 -11.21 14.82
C GLU A 237 -22.00 -10.96 16.15
N ILE A 238 -20.68 -10.79 16.12
CA ILE A 238 -19.89 -10.39 17.28
C ILE A 238 -20.28 -8.98 17.71
N ASP A 239 -20.40 -8.04 16.78
CA ASP A 239 -20.81 -6.66 17.09
C ASP A 239 -22.17 -6.60 17.78
N GLN A 240 -23.14 -7.41 17.32
CA GLN A 240 -24.47 -7.45 17.92
C GLN A 240 -24.39 -7.93 19.38
N ILE A 241 -23.65 -9.00 19.65
CA ILE A 241 -23.51 -9.57 20.99
C ILE A 241 -22.76 -8.61 21.91
N VAL A 242 -21.65 -8.04 21.43
CA VAL A 242 -20.88 -7.07 22.21
C VAL A 242 -21.72 -5.84 22.51
N LYS A 243 -22.47 -5.33 21.52
CA LYS A 243 -23.40 -4.21 21.70
C LYS A 243 -24.41 -4.49 22.80
N GLU A 244 -25.09 -5.64 22.76
CA GLU A 244 -26.10 -6.03 23.75
C GLU A 244 -25.50 -6.19 25.16
N ARG A 245 -24.33 -6.82 25.26
CA ARG A 245 -23.68 -7.09 26.56
C ARG A 245 -23.06 -5.86 27.21
N THR A 246 -22.68 -4.86 26.42
CA THR A 246 -21.98 -3.67 26.91
C THR A 246 -22.84 -2.41 26.89
N GLY A 247 -24.07 -2.49 26.38
CA GLY A 247 -24.89 -1.30 26.14
C GLY A 247 -24.24 -0.36 25.12
N GLU A 248 -23.66 -0.91 24.06
CA GLU A 248 -22.92 -0.19 23.01
C GLU A 248 -21.56 0.41 23.42
N ASN A 249 -21.09 0.15 24.64
CA ASN A 249 -19.79 0.60 25.15
C ASN A 249 -18.63 -0.29 24.69
N PHE A 250 -18.46 -0.38 23.38
CA PHE A 250 -17.32 -1.02 22.76
C PHE A 250 -16.84 -0.24 21.56
N ALA A 251 -15.65 -0.57 21.11
CA ALA A 251 -15.13 -0.13 19.84
C ALA A 251 -14.31 -1.25 19.20
N ARG A 252 -14.53 -1.49 17.91
CA ARG A 252 -13.85 -2.54 17.14
C ARG A 252 -13.14 -1.96 15.93
N TRP A 253 -11.88 -2.33 15.74
CA TRP A 253 -11.15 -2.08 14.50
C TRP A 253 -10.75 -3.41 13.87
N MET A 254 -11.46 -3.83 12.82
CA MET A 254 -11.27 -5.16 12.24
C MET A 254 -11.36 -6.26 13.31
N ASP A 255 -10.26 -6.94 13.62
CA ASP A 255 -10.12 -8.00 14.63
C ASP A 255 -9.78 -7.49 16.03
N ASP A 256 -9.33 -6.25 16.19
CA ASP A 256 -9.08 -5.62 17.50
C ASP A 256 -10.42 -5.16 18.12
N ILE A 257 -10.77 -5.67 19.30
CA ILE A 257 -12.00 -5.31 20.03
C ILE A 257 -11.64 -4.76 21.42
N THR A 258 -12.24 -3.65 21.82
CA THR A 258 -12.12 -3.08 23.18
C THR A 258 -13.48 -2.69 23.73
N CYS A 259 -13.79 -3.08 24.96
CA CYS A 259 -15.08 -2.83 25.61
C CYS A 259 -14.89 -2.25 27.01
N GLY A 260 -15.76 -1.34 27.43
CA GLY A 260 -15.88 -0.89 28.81
C GLY A 260 -16.92 -1.70 29.58
N ILE A 261 -16.62 -2.08 30.82
CA ILE A 261 -17.48 -2.88 31.70
C ILE A 261 -17.26 -2.52 33.17
N ASP A 262 -18.32 -2.56 33.99
CA ASP A 262 -18.23 -2.19 35.42
C ASP A 262 -17.74 -3.33 36.32
N ASP A 263 -17.93 -4.59 35.89
CA ASP A 263 -17.60 -5.74 36.72
C ASP A 263 -16.78 -6.79 35.97
N LYS A 264 -15.73 -7.29 36.64
CA LYS A 264 -14.80 -8.27 36.07
C LYS A 264 -15.51 -9.56 35.66
N ARG A 265 -16.53 -10.01 36.40
CA ARG A 265 -17.28 -11.23 36.04
C ARG A 265 -18.09 -11.02 34.77
N GLN A 266 -18.67 -9.83 34.56
CA GLN A 266 -19.29 -9.47 33.28
C GLN A 266 -18.30 -9.59 32.12
N GLY A 267 -17.06 -9.15 32.31
CA GLY A 267 -16.00 -9.30 31.30
C GLY A 267 -15.65 -10.74 30.96
N ILE A 268 -15.61 -11.62 31.97
CA ILE A 268 -15.39 -13.05 31.76
C ILE A 268 -16.55 -13.65 30.97
N THR A 269 -17.79 -13.32 31.33
CA THR A 269 -18.98 -13.77 30.59
C THR A 269 -18.96 -13.27 29.14
N LEU A 270 -18.65 -11.99 28.92
CA LEU A 270 -18.52 -11.41 27.58
C LEU A 270 -17.50 -12.16 26.72
N LEU A 271 -16.31 -12.44 27.27
CA LEU A 271 -15.28 -13.19 26.55
C LEU A 271 -15.72 -14.63 26.25
N SER A 272 -16.47 -15.26 27.15
CA SER A 272 -17.05 -16.60 26.92
C SER A 272 -18.04 -16.57 25.76
N ASP A 273 -18.96 -15.61 25.76
CA ASP A 273 -19.98 -15.45 24.71
C ASP A 273 -19.33 -15.17 23.35
N ILE A 274 -18.36 -14.25 23.30
CA ILE A 274 -17.58 -13.97 22.09
C ILE A 274 -16.88 -15.24 21.61
N SER A 275 -16.24 -15.99 22.51
CA SER A 275 -15.52 -17.22 22.18
C SER A 275 -16.44 -18.26 21.54
N ASP A 276 -17.64 -18.46 22.09
CA ASP A 276 -18.58 -19.44 21.58
C ASP A 276 -19.12 -19.07 20.18
N VAL A 277 -19.36 -17.79 19.93
CA VAL A 277 -19.78 -17.31 18.62
C VAL A 277 -18.64 -17.45 17.60
N LEU A 278 -17.41 -17.08 17.97
CA LEU A 278 -16.25 -17.25 17.11
C LEU A 278 -16.00 -18.72 16.75
N LYS A 279 -16.15 -19.65 17.72
CA LYS A 279 -16.04 -21.10 17.46
C LYS A 279 -17.03 -21.56 16.41
N SER A 280 -18.27 -21.06 16.44
CA SER A 280 -19.29 -21.39 15.43
C SER A 280 -18.91 -20.95 14.01
N ARG A 281 -17.97 -20.00 13.89
CA ARG A 281 -17.43 -19.45 12.63
C ARG A 281 -16.01 -19.94 12.30
N GLY A 282 -15.47 -20.89 13.06
CA GLY A 282 -14.10 -21.38 12.87
C GLY A 282 -13.00 -20.36 13.22
N LEU A 283 -13.34 -19.35 14.01
CA LEU A 283 -12.44 -18.32 14.51
C LEU A 283 -12.11 -18.56 15.99
N ALA A 284 -11.07 -17.90 16.48
CA ALA A 284 -10.67 -18.00 17.88
C ALA A 284 -10.07 -16.68 18.39
N LEU A 285 -10.30 -16.41 19.69
CA LEU A 285 -9.62 -15.32 20.39
C LEU A 285 -8.12 -15.58 20.47
N ASN A 286 -7.35 -14.51 20.44
CA ASN A 286 -5.93 -14.53 20.71
C ASN A 286 -5.70 -14.40 22.21
N LEU A 287 -5.55 -15.53 22.89
CA LEU A 287 -5.39 -15.58 24.34
C LEU A 287 -4.20 -14.76 24.84
N SER A 288 -3.12 -14.64 24.05
CA SER A 288 -1.94 -13.85 24.43
C SER A 288 -2.20 -12.34 24.46
N LYS A 289 -3.21 -11.87 23.72
CA LYS A 289 -3.60 -10.45 23.66
C LYS A 289 -4.87 -10.15 24.46
N THR A 290 -5.69 -11.18 24.72
CA THR A 290 -6.98 -11.10 25.41
C THR A 290 -6.79 -10.91 26.90
N GLN A 291 -7.28 -9.81 27.46
CA GLN A 291 -7.20 -9.51 28.89
C GLN A 291 -8.39 -8.66 29.37
N ILE A 292 -8.66 -8.72 30.67
CA ILE A 292 -9.54 -7.81 31.38
C ILE A 292 -8.63 -6.96 32.26
N LEU A 293 -8.55 -5.66 31.96
CA LEU A 293 -7.68 -4.70 32.63
C LEU A 293 -8.52 -3.84 33.57
N SER A 294 -7.99 -3.46 34.73
CA SER A 294 -8.56 -2.33 35.48
C SER A 294 -8.35 -1.02 34.71
N ALA A 295 -9.05 0.05 35.10
CA ALA A 295 -8.82 1.39 34.55
C ALA A 295 -7.35 1.82 34.63
N GLU A 296 -6.66 1.55 35.74
CA GLU A 296 -5.24 1.86 35.93
C GLU A 296 -4.33 1.05 35.00
N GLU A 297 -4.56 -0.27 34.90
CA GLU A 297 -3.81 -1.14 33.98
C GLU A 297 -4.05 -0.76 32.52
N ALA A 298 -5.28 -0.38 32.17
CA ALA A 298 -5.63 0.13 30.86
C ALA A 298 -4.90 1.44 30.55
N HIS A 299 -4.90 2.39 31.48
CA HIS A 299 -4.17 3.65 31.36
C HIS A 299 -2.68 3.42 31.05
N PHE A 300 -2.05 2.50 31.79
CA PHE A 300 -0.67 2.07 31.57
C PHE A 300 -0.47 1.39 30.21
N HIS A 301 -1.24 0.34 29.90
CA HIS A 301 -1.03 -0.47 28.71
C HIS A 301 -1.40 0.24 27.40
N PHE A 302 -2.38 1.13 27.41
CA PHE A 302 -2.73 2.01 26.28
C PHE A 302 -1.85 3.25 26.19
N GLN A 303 -1.04 3.51 27.22
CA GLN A 303 -0.11 4.63 27.29
C GLN A 303 -0.82 5.97 27.01
N ILE A 304 -1.89 6.23 27.76
CA ILE A 304 -2.77 7.38 27.54
C ILE A 304 -2.00 8.69 27.73
N ASP A 305 -1.24 8.82 28.82
CA ASP A 305 -0.43 10.01 29.08
C ASP A 305 0.57 10.27 27.96
N GLN A 306 1.31 9.24 27.52
CA GLN A 306 2.31 9.39 26.46
C GLN A 306 1.63 9.78 25.13
N ASN A 307 0.42 9.30 24.85
CA ASN A 307 -0.34 9.74 23.68
C ASN A 307 -0.67 11.24 23.74
N LEU A 308 -1.23 11.70 24.86
CA LEU A 308 -1.63 13.10 25.05
C LEU A 308 -0.41 14.04 25.01
N GLU A 309 0.70 13.62 25.62
CA GLU A 309 1.96 14.37 25.57
C GLU A 309 2.50 14.48 24.14
N ILE A 310 2.46 13.39 23.36
CA ILE A 310 2.91 13.41 21.97
C ILE A 310 2.02 14.34 21.13
N ASP A 311 0.71 14.39 21.38
CA ASP A 311 -0.19 15.34 20.69
C ASP A 311 0.25 16.80 20.87
N ALA A 312 0.71 17.17 22.06
CA ALA A 312 1.22 18.51 22.33
C ALA A 312 2.48 18.84 21.50
N TYR A 313 3.36 17.85 21.29
CA TYR A 313 4.55 18.03 20.44
C TYR A 313 4.21 18.06 18.94
N GLU A 314 3.22 17.27 18.49
CA GLU A 314 2.77 17.24 17.10
C GLU A 314 2.14 18.57 16.64
N ALA A 315 1.67 19.40 17.57
CA ALA A 315 1.09 20.71 17.29
C ALA A 315 2.14 21.83 17.09
N LEU A 316 3.42 21.56 17.32
CA LEU A 316 4.48 22.55 17.22
C LEU A 316 4.97 22.72 15.78
N ASN A 317 5.22 23.97 15.40
CA ASN A 317 5.87 24.28 14.13
C ASN A 317 7.39 24.06 14.25
N PRO A 318 8.01 23.32 13.30
CA PRO A 318 9.46 23.10 13.28
C PRO A 318 10.26 24.41 13.21
N GLY A 319 11.53 24.37 13.64
CA GLY A 319 12.45 25.51 13.62
C GLY A 319 12.27 26.55 14.75
N THR A 320 11.15 26.52 15.48
CA THR A 320 10.90 27.44 16.61
C THR A 320 11.76 27.13 17.84
N LYS A 321 11.99 28.13 18.72
CA LYS A 321 12.66 27.90 20.03
C LYS A 321 11.94 26.83 20.86
N LYS A 322 10.59 26.83 20.82
CA LYS A 322 9.75 25.83 21.48
C LYS A 322 9.97 24.43 20.91
N ALA A 323 10.02 24.29 19.58
CA ALA A 323 10.34 23.01 18.93
C ALA A 323 11.72 22.48 19.33
N LYS A 324 12.76 23.33 19.36
CA LYS A 324 14.11 22.90 19.79
C LYS A 324 14.16 22.39 21.23
N LYS A 325 13.37 22.99 22.14
CA LYS A 325 13.23 22.52 23.53
C LYS A 325 12.49 21.18 23.54
N ALA A 326 11.34 21.11 22.86
CA ALA A 326 10.53 19.90 22.72
C ALA A 326 11.32 18.72 22.16
N GLU A 327 12.16 18.92 21.14
CA GLU A 327 13.01 17.87 20.58
C GLU A 327 13.95 17.23 21.62
N ARG A 328 14.49 18.02 22.55
CA ARG A 328 15.36 17.52 23.62
C ARG A 328 14.55 16.68 24.60
N GLU A 329 13.40 17.17 25.05
CA GLU A 329 12.50 16.47 25.96
C GLU A 329 12.00 15.17 25.33
N LEU A 330 11.50 15.25 24.09
CA LEU A 330 11.01 14.13 23.30
C LEU A 330 12.08 13.04 23.13
N TRP A 331 13.36 13.41 22.98
CA TRP A 331 14.46 12.46 22.88
C TRP A 331 14.69 11.66 24.15
N PHE A 332 14.64 12.30 25.32
CA PHE A 332 14.74 11.58 26.59
C PHE A 332 13.55 10.64 26.79
N LYS A 333 12.34 11.10 26.47
CA LYS A 333 11.12 10.28 26.53
C LYS A 333 11.16 9.09 25.58
N TYR A 334 11.56 9.31 24.33
CA TYR A 334 11.80 8.25 23.35
C TYR A 334 12.83 7.22 23.85
N LYS A 335 13.98 7.68 24.38
CA LYS A 335 15.00 6.79 24.93
C LYS A 335 14.47 5.97 26.11
N SER A 336 13.65 6.57 26.96
CA SER A 336 13.00 5.90 28.09
C SER A 336 11.97 4.88 27.63
N HIS A 337 11.11 5.27 26.67
CA HIS A 337 10.14 4.38 26.02
C HIS A 337 10.79 3.15 25.41
N PHE A 338 11.98 3.27 24.81
CA PHE A 338 12.68 2.11 24.24
C PHE A 338 13.36 1.20 25.26
N LYS A 339 13.42 1.59 26.55
CA LYS A 339 13.90 0.73 27.65
C LYS A 339 12.79 -0.15 28.20
N ASP A 340 11.57 0.39 28.34
CA ASP A 340 10.42 -0.36 28.83
C ASP A 340 9.49 -0.78 27.67
N ARG A 341 9.45 -2.09 27.41
CA ARG A 341 8.59 -2.70 26.39
C ARG A 341 7.40 -3.45 26.97
N SER A 342 7.14 -3.30 28.26
CA SER A 342 6.02 -3.97 28.93
C SER A 342 4.63 -3.44 28.52
N PRO A 343 4.43 -2.16 28.10
CA PRO A 343 3.12 -1.71 27.65
C PRO A 343 2.68 -2.38 26.35
N LYS A 344 1.38 -2.72 26.22
CA LYS A 344 0.84 -3.34 25.01
C LYS A 344 0.86 -2.41 23.80
N ALA A 345 0.58 -1.12 24.02
CA ALA A 345 0.60 -0.11 22.97
C ALA A 345 2.02 0.37 22.61
N TRP A 346 3.08 -0.29 23.10
CA TRP A 346 4.47 0.13 22.92
C TRP A 346 4.83 0.43 21.46
N ASP A 347 4.47 -0.49 20.54
CA ASP A 347 4.72 -0.30 19.11
C ASP A 347 3.96 0.90 18.54
N LYS A 348 2.71 1.11 18.98
CA LYS A 348 1.86 2.23 18.52
C LYS A 348 2.48 3.56 18.95
N ILE A 349 2.93 3.67 20.20
CA ILE A 349 3.60 4.87 20.72
C ILE A 349 4.98 5.08 20.08
N ALA A 350 5.78 4.03 19.89
CA ALA A 350 7.07 4.13 19.20
C ALA A 350 6.91 4.73 17.80
N LYS A 351 5.91 4.28 17.04
CA LYS A 351 5.57 4.85 15.72
C LYS A 351 5.20 6.33 15.80
N ARG A 352 4.47 6.74 16.83
CA ARG A 352 4.12 8.14 17.07
C ARG A 352 5.34 9.00 17.39
N TYR A 353 6.25 8.55 18.25
CA TYR A 353 7.52 9.23 18.50
C TYR A 353 8.29 9.45 17.19
N ILE A 354 8.49 8.39 16.40
CA ILE A 354 9.24 8.46 15.13
C ILE A 354 8.61 9.48 14.18
N THR A 355 7.29 9.43 14.04
CA THR A 355 6.54 10.35 13.18
C THR A 355 6.65 11.80 13.67
N THR A 356 6.64 12.01 14.98
CA THR A 356 6.74 13.34 15.60
C THR A 356 8.12 13.95 15.38
N PHE A 357 9.21 13.19 15.50
CA PHE A 357 10.54 13.67 15.13
C PHE A 357 10.62 14.07 13.66
N GLY A 358 9.93 13.35 12.77
CA GLY A 358 9.82 13.71 11.35
C GLY A 358 9.13 15.06 11.16
N LYS A 359 7.98 15.28 11.81
CA LYS A 359 7.24 16.57 11.77
C LYS A 359 8.03 17.74 12.34
N LEU A 360 8.82 17.48 13.39
CA LEU A 360 9.69 18.48 14.00
C LEU A 360 10.99 18.71 13.20
N GLU A 361 11.20 17.97 12.10
CA GLU A 361 12.40 18.07 11.27
C GLU A 361 13.71 17.84 12.06
N SER A 362 13.65 17.01 13.10
CA SER A 362 14.77 16.79 14.00
C SER A 362 15.66 15.65 13.53
N ASP A 363 16.99 15.86 13.53
CA ASP A 363 17.96 14.83 13.16
C ASP A 363 18.29 13.83 14.28
N ARG A 364 17.66 13.96 15.47
CA ARG A 364 18.04 13.20 16.67
C ARG A 364 17.92 11.70 16.50
N LEU A 365 16.92 11.22 15.75
CA LEU A 365 16.75 9.78 15.53
C LEU A 365 17.91 9.17 14.74
N LEU A 366 18.62 9.93 13.90
CA LEU A 366 19.76 9.41 13.13
C LEU A 366 20.87 8.82 14.01
N VAL A 367 20.90 9.16 15.30
CA VAL A 367 21.87 8.64 16.26
C VAL A 367 21.72 7.13 16.49
N ASP A 368 20.50 6.60 16.56
CA ASP A 368 20.26 5.17 16.82
C ASP A 368 19.37 4.48 15.76
N LEU A 369 18.96 5.20 14.71
CA LEU A 369 18.01 4.72 13.69
C LEU A 369 18.43 3.38 13.07
N SER A 370 19.69 3.23 12.64
CA SER A 370 20.15 2.02 11.95
C SER A 370 19.96 0.77 12.82
N ALA A 371 20.40 0.82 14.08
CA ALA A 371 20.24 -0.26 15.04
C ALA A 371 18.75 -0.55 15.34
N ARG A 372 17.93 0.48 15.50
CA ARG A 372 16.49 0.33 15.77
C ARG A 372 15.71 -0.21 14.57
N TYR A 373 16.07 0.20 13.36
CA TYR A 373 15.49 -0.28 12.11
C TYR A 373 15.71 -1.79 11.92
N ILE A 374 16.95 -2.25 12.16
CA ILE A 374 17.30 -3.66 12.01
C ILE A 374 16.59 -4.51 13.07
N SER A 375 16.61 -4.07 14.33
CA SER A 375 16.08 -4.85 15.47
C SER A 375 14.55 -4.85 15.59
N ASN A 376 13.83 -3.95 14.91
CA ASN A 376 12.37 -3.82 15.06
C ASN A 376 11.67 -3.77 13.69
N PRO A 377 11.36 -4.93 13.08
CA PRO A 377 10.67 -5.02 11.79
C PRO A 377 9.39 -4.18 11.72
N GLY A 378 8.55 -4.23 12.77
CA GLY A 378 7.29 -3.50 12.86
C GLY A 378 7.40 -1.97 12.88
N LEU A 379 8.61 -1.41 13.00
CA LEU A 379 8.88 0.04 12.98
C LEU A 379 9.56 0.52 11.70
N ARG A 380 9.99 -0.39 10.80
CA ARG A 380 10.77 -0.07 9.58
C ARG A 380 10.09 1.00 8.73
N THR A 381 8.80 0.82 8.43
CA THR A 381 8.01 1.77 7.62
C THR A 381 8.03 3.19 8.21
N ASN A 382 7.89 3.33 9.54
CA ASN A 382 7.89 4.65 10.19
C ASN A 382 9.28 5.32 10.12
N TYR A 383 10.36 4.56 10.27
CA TYR A 383 11.71 5.10 10.09
C TYR A 383 11.99 5.50 8.64
N LEU A 384 11.46 4.77 7.66
CA LEU A 384 11.58 5.14 6.25
C LEU A 384 10.78 6.42 5.94
N ILE A 385 9.58 6.57 6.51
CA ILE A 385 8.81 7.82 6.43
C ILE A 385 9.62 8.98 7.01
N TYR A 386 10.20 8.80 8.20
CA TYR A 386 11.09 9.79 8.81
C TYR A 386 12.28 10.15 7.88
N LEU A 387 12.99 9.15 7.34
CA LEU A 387 14.11 9.38 6.41
C LEU A 387 13.66 10.04 5.09
N SER A 388 12.45 9.77 4.61
CA SER A 388 11.90 10.41 3.43
C SER A 388 11.66 11.90 3.65
N VAL A 389 11.17 12.29 4.84
CA VAL A 389 10.95 13.68 5.23
C VAL A 389 12.27 14.40 5.45
N ARG A 390 13.27 13.76 6.06
CA ARG A 390 14.61 14.35 6.27
C ARG A 390 15.40 14.53 4.97
N GLY A 391 15.13 13.70 3.96
CA GLY A 391 15.85 13.74 2.69
C GLY A 391 17.32 13.31 2.79
N TYR A 392 18.07 13.54 1.72
CA TYR A 392 19.50 13.23 1.70
C TYR A 392 20.29 14.20 2.59
N SER A 393 21.07 13.63 3.49
CA SER A 393 22.17 14.31 4.19
C SER A 393 23.31 13.32 4.40
N PRO A 394 24.56 13.76 4.62
CA PRO A 394 25.67 12.84 4.89
C PRO A 394 25.37 11.89 6.07
N LYS A 395 24.67 12.37 7.11
CA LYS A 395 24.28 11.55 8.27
C LYS A 395 23.23 10.51 7.90
N ALA A 396 22.14 10.94 7.23
CA ALA A 396 21.08 10.02 6.80
C ALA A 396 21.58 8.98 5.79
N ALA A 397 22.44 9.40 4.87
CA ALA A 397 23.10 8.51 3.91
C ALA A 397 23.94 7.43 4.62
N SER A 398 24.75 7.82 5.61
CA SER A 398 25.52 6.86 6.42
C SER A 398 24.61 5.87 7.15
N CYS A 399 23.48 6.32 7.73
CA CYS A 399 22.51 5.41 8.37
C CYS A 399 21.95 4.40 7.37
N VAL A 400 21.57 4.83 6.16
CA VAL A 400 21.03 3.93 5.12
C VAL A 400 22.07 2.91 4.65
N ILE A 401 23.33 3.31 4.47
CA ILE A 401 24.42 2.39 4.13
C ILE A 401 24.68 1.39 5.26
N GLU A 402 24.64 1.84 6.52
CA GLU A 402 24.76 0.96 7.66
C GLU A 402 23.63 -0.09 7.70
N ILE A 403 22.38 0.34 7.45
CA ILE A 403 21.24 -0.56 7.35
C ILE A 403 21.46 -1.56 6.21
N LEU A 404 21.76 -1.08 5.00
CA LEU A 404 21.95 -1.94 3.82
C LEU A 404 23.09 -2.95 4.00
N SER A 405 24.14 -2.61 4.73
CA SER A 405 25.27 -3.53 4.97
C SER A 405 24.98 -4.61 6.02
N LYS A 406 24.09 -4.34 6.98
CA LYS A 406 23.82 -5.23 8.12
C LYS A 406 22.49 -5.97 8.05
N ILE A 407 21.50 -5.46 7.32
CA ILE A 407 20.17 -6.06 7.30
C ILE A 407 20.19 -7.44 6.63
N ASP A 408 19.44 -8.38 7.18
CA ASP A 408 19.13 -9.66 6.54
C ASP A 408 17.64 -9.96 6.73
N PRO A 409 16.76 -9.34 5.92
CA PRO A 409 15.33 -9.38 6.18
C PRO A 409 14.76 -10.74 5.75
N PHE A 410 13.82 -11.28 6.54
CA PHE A 410 13.04 -12.47 6.18
C PHE A 410 11.85 -12.14 5.26
N ASP A 411 11.59 -10.85 5.06
CA ASP A 411 10.54 -10.34 4.18
C ASP A 411 11.02 -9.98 2.78
N ASP A 412 10.05 -9.70 1.93
CA ASP A 412 10.24 -9.31 0.53
C ASP A 412 10.25 -7.78 0.37
N LEU A 413 9.87 -7.04 1.42
CA LEU A 413 9.53 -5.62 1.35
C LEU A 413 10.71 -4.70 1.71
N SER A 414 11.52 -5.07 2.70
CA SER A 414 12.49 -4.17 3.33
C SER A 414 13.55 -3.65 2.36
N LEU A 415 14.09 -4.51 1.49
CA LEU A 415 15.10 -4.11 0.49
C LEU A 415 14.50 -3.19 -0.56
N PHE A 416 13.28 -3.49 -1.03
CA PHE A 416 12.58 -2.63 -1.97
C PHE A 416 12.32 -1.25 -1.36
N GLN A 417 11.83 -1.19 -0.12
CA GLN A 417 11.55 0.09 0.54
C GLN A 417 12.79 0.97 0.73
N LEU A 418 13.95 0.37 1.04
CA LEU A 418 15.23 1.09 1.10
C LEU A 418 15.63 1.61 -0.29
N SER A 419 15.50 0.78 -1.33
CA SER A 419 15.75 1.21 -2.71
C SER A 419 14.83 2.36 -3.12
N ASN A 420 13.53 2.24 -2.84
CA ASN A 420 12.54 3.27 -3.11
C ASN A 420 12.86 4.59 -2.38
N LEU A 421 13.20 4.54 -1.09
CA LEU A 421 13.65 5.71 -0.33
C LEU A 421 14.83 6.41 -1.03
N ILE A 422 15.86 5.65 -1.42
CA ILE A 422 17.05 6.23 -2.06
C ILE A 422 16.68 6.86 -3.41
N THR A 423 15.75 6.28 -4.17
CA THR A 423 15.30 6.88 -5.45
C THR A 423 14.44 8.14 -5.27
N GLN A 424 13.87 8.37 -4.08
CA GLN A 424 13.10 9.57 -3.76
C GLN A 424 13.96 10.74 -3.28
N TRP A 425 15.21 10.48 -2.90
CA TRP A 425 16.15 11.51 -2.48
C TRP A 425 16.78 12.26 -3.67
N GLU A 426 16.91 13.58 -3.52
CA GLU A 426 17.67 14.46 -4.40
C GLU A 426 19.17 14.36 -4.07
N VAL A 427 19.82 13.28 -4.52
CA VAL A 427 21.23 13.00 -4.23
C VAL A 427 22.14 13.90 -5.10
N PRO A 428 23.07 14.68 -4.51
CA PRO A 428 23.86 15.66 -5.26
C PRO A 428 24.82 15.01 -6.27
N LEU A 429 25.14 15.75 -7.33
CA LEU A 429 26.13 15.41 -8.37
C LEU A 429 27.57 15.73 -7.92
N ASN A 430 27.95 15.32 -6.71
CA ASN A 430 29.30 15.50 -6.19
C ASN A 430 29.88 14.16 -5.71
N LYS A 431 31.16 14.17 -5.33
CA LYS A 431 31.87 12.96 -4.86
C LYS A 431 31.12 12.24 -3.74
N ARG A 432 30.60 12.96 -2.73
CA ARG A 432 29.86 12.37 -1.60
C ARG A 432 28.57 11.67 -2.05
N GLY A 433 27.82 12.28 -2.97
CA GLY A 433 26.63 11.68 -3.55
C GLY A 433 26.97 10.43 -4.36
N SER A 434 28.01 10.49 -5.19
CA SER A 434 28.46 9.34 -5.99
C SER A 434 28.99 8.19 -5.13
N ASP A 435 29.78 8.47 -4.10
CA ASP A 435 30.30 7.47 -3.15
C ASP A 435 29.15 6.76 -2.42
N PHE A 436 28.12 7.53 -1.99
CA PHE A 436 26.92 6.97 -1.39
C PHE A 436 26.19 6.00 -2.34
N LEU A 437 25.95 6.42 -3.59
CA LEU A 437 25.26 5.57 -4.57
C LEU A 437 26.06 4.32 -4.93
N GLN A 438 27.38 4.42 -5.05
CA GLN A 438 28.27 3.27 -5.28
C GLN A 438 28.19 2.26 -4.12
N ASN A 439 28.23 2.75 -2.88
CA ASN A 439 28.10 1.89 -1.70
C ASN A 439 26.72 1.23 -1.63
N ALA A 440 25.64 1.98 -1.90
CA ALA A 440 24.28 1.43 -1.95
C ALA A 440 24.15 0.36 -3.04
N LYS A 441 24.66 0.64 -4.25
CA LYS A 441 24.69 -0.31 -5.38
C LYS A 441 25.43 -1.59 -4.99
N LYS A 442 26.62 -1.48 -4.39
CA LYS A 442 27.42 -2.63 -3.92
C LYS A 442 26.65 -3.49 -2.93
N SER A 443 26.00 -2.87 -1.94
CA SER A 443 25.17 -3.60 -0.96
C SER A 443 23.98 -4.31 -1.62
N LEU A 444 23.25 -3.62 -2.51
CA LEU A 444 22.10 -4.20 -3.22
C LEU A 444 22.51 -5.36 -4.13
N ILE A 445 23.64 -5.25 -4.84
CA ILE A 445 24.22 -6.35 -5.62
C ILE A 445 24.58 -7.52 -4.69
N GLY A 446 25.18 -7.26 -3.52
CA GLY A 446 25.50 -8.28 -2.53
C GLY A 446 24.25 -9.05 -2.07
N HIS A 447 23.15 -8.35 -1.79
CA HIS A 447 21.87 -8.97 -1.44
C HIS A 447 21.30 -9.82 -2.59
N SER A 448 21.29 -9.27 -3.81
CA SER A 448 20.79 -9.98 -4.99
C SER A 448 21.60 -11.24 -5.31
N ALA A 449 22.93 -11.17 -5.17
CA ALA A 449 23.82 -12.31 -5.38
C ALA A 449 23.67 -13.39 -4.28
N ARG A 450 23.44 -12.99 -3.03
CA ARG A 450 23.25 -13.89 -1.89
C ARG A 450 21.90 -14.60 -1.93
N LYS A 451 20.81 -13.85 -2.11
CA LYS A 451 19.44 -14.39 -2.05
C LYS A 451 18.98 -15.04 -3.36
N LYS A 452 19.41 -14.52 -4.52
CA LYS A 452 19.03 -14.99 -5.86
C LYS A 452 17.51 -15.11 -6.07
N ASP A 453 16.74 -14.22 -5.44
CA ASP A 453 15.29 -14.21 -5.50
C ASP A 453 14.75 -13.04 -6.37
N ALA A 454 13.46 -13.10 -6.67
CA ALA A 454 12.77 -12.09 -7.47
C ALA A 454 12.78 -10.70 -6.81
N GLN A 455 12.75 -10.64 -5.49
CA GLN A 455 12.51 -9.42 -4.72
C GLN A 455 13.79 -8.58 -4.57
N SER A 456 14.90 -9.24 -4.28
CA SER A 456 16.24 -8.63 -4.30
C SER A 456 16.61 -8.15 -5.71
N PHE A 457 16.23 -8.89 -6.75
CA PHE A 457 16.33 -8.42 -8.13
C PHE A 457 15.49 -7.15 -8.35
N PHE A 458 14.23 -7.14 -7.91
CA PHE A 458 13.36 -5.98 -8.08
C PHE A 458 13.90 -4.73 -7.35
N ALA A 459 14.35 -4.88 -6.10
CA ALA A 459 14.97 -3.80 -5.34
C ALA A 459 16.20 -3.22 -6.07
N LEU A 460 17.04 -4.08 -6.64
CA LEU A 460 18.20 -3.65 -7.44
C LEU A 460 17.76 -2.98 -8.75
N LEU A 461 16.80 -3.55 -9.49
CA LEU A 461 16.27 -2.97 -10.72
C LEU A 461 15.70 -1.56 -10.47
N TRP A 462 14.93 -1.39 -9.39
CA TRP A 462 14.38 -0.09 -9.00
C TRP A 462 15.45 0.96 -8.71
N PHE A 463 16.56 0.54 -8.10
CA PHE A 463 17.70 1.43 -7.87
C PHE A 463 18.37 1.82 -9.21
N LEU A 464 18.65 0.81 -10.05
CA LEU A 464 19.33 1.00 -11.32
C LEU A 464 18.50 1.81 -12.32
N SER A 465 17.16 1.74 -12.26
CA SER A 465 16.30 2.52 -13.14
C SER A 465 16.46 4.02 -12.96
N LYS A 466 16.92 4.50 -11.79
CA LYS A 466 17.33 5.91 -11.60
C LYS A 466 18.83 6.13 -11.79
N TYR A 467 19.68 5.26 -11.25
CA TYR A 467 21.09 5.60 -11.05
C TYR A 467 22.08 5.00 -12.04
N GLU A 468 21.69 3.98 -12.80
CA GLU A 468 22.54 3.41 -13.85
C GLU A 468 22.40 4.20 -15.15
N ASP A 469 23.42 4.21 -16.00
CA ASP A 469 23.29 4.67 -17.38
C ASP A 469 22.53 3.65 -18.26
N VAL A 470 21.99 4.09 -19.40
CA VAL A 470 21.25 3.24 -20.33
C VAL A 470 22.03 2.00 -20.81
N SER A 471 23.35 2.08 -21.01
CA SER A 471 24.14 0.92 -21.46
C SER A 471 24.32 -0.11 -20.36
N GLY A 472 24.58 0.35 -19.13
CA GLY A 472 24.61 -0.48 -17.93
C GLY A 472 23.25 -1.13 -17.65
N LEU A 473 22.16 -0.35 -17.72
CA LEU A 473 20.80 -0.84 -17.51
C LEU A 473 20.41 -1.89 -18.56
N TYR A 474 20.68 -1.65 -19.84
CA TYR A 474 20.46 -2.63 -20.91
C TYR A 474 21.25 -3.92 -20.66
N SER A 475 22.54 -3.81 -20.33
CA SER A 475 23.40 -4.97 -20.05
C SER A 475 22.89 -5.77 -18.86
N PHE A 476 22.41 -5.09 -17.80
CA PHE A 476 21.78 -5.71 -16.65
C PHE A 476 20.51 -6.49 -17.03
N LEU A 477 19.60 -5.87 -17.79
CA LEU A 477 18.36 -6.50 -18.24
C LEU A 477 18.62 -7.72 -19.13
N VAL A 478 19.60 -7.66 -20.03
CA VAL A 478 19.98 -8.80 -20.88
C VAL A 478 20.60 -9.90 -20.04
N LYS A 479 21.54 -9.57 -19.15
CA LYS A 479 22.25 -10.55 -18.30
C LYS A 479 21.30 -11.37 -17.42
N TYR A 480 20.28 -10.73 -16.86
CA TYR A 480 19.33 -11.36 -15.92
C TYR A 480 17.98 -11.69 -16.55
N ARG A 481 17.93 -11.78 -17.89
CA ARG A 481 16.71 -12.05 -18.67
C ARG A 481 15.95 -13.29 -18.19
N ASN A 482 16.66 -14.35 -17.85
CA ASN A 482 16.10 -15.60 -17.32
C ASN A 482 15.39 -15.43 -15.97
N ILE A 483 15.78 -14.46 -15.14
CA ILE A 483 15.15 -14.21 -13.84
C ILE A 483 13.82 -13.48 -14.03
N TRP A 484 13.84 -12.37 -14.77
CA TRP A 484 12.67 -11.51 -14.84
C TRP A 484 11.63 -11.94 -15.88
N GLN A 485 11.99 -12.70 -16.93
CA GLN A 485 11.01 -13.13 -17.93
C GLN A 485 10.03 -14.19 -17.44
N ASN A 486 10.46 -15.00 -16.47
CA ASN A 486 9.66 -16.09 -15.90
C ASN A 486 8.71 -15.62 -14.79
N ASN A 487 8.73 -14.34 -14.44
CA ASN A 487 7.87 -13.75 -13.43
C ASN A 487 7.10 -12.57 -14.04
N SER A 488 5.77 -12.65 -14.08
CA SER A 488 4.92 -11.64 -14.75
C SER A 488 5.09 -10.23 -14.17
N PHE A 489 5.23 -10.12 -12.85
CA PHE A 489 5.49 -8.85 -12.18
C PHE A 489 6.87 -8.30 -12.57
N LEU A 490 7.95 -9.08 -12.41
CA LEU A 490 9.29 -8.62 -12.77
C LEU A 490 9.42 -8.27 -14.25
N ARG A 491 8.76 -9.03 -15.13
CA ARG A 491 8.75 -8.75 -16.57
C ARG A 491 8.13 -7.39 -16.86
N ARG A 492 7.02 -7.08 -16.19
CA ARG A 492 6.39 -5.75 -16.25
C ARG A 492 7.35 -4.67 -15.74
N GLN A 493 8.03 -4.88 -14.61
CA GLN A 493 8.98 -3.89 -14.05
C GLN A 493 10.22 -3.69 -14.94
N ALA A 494 10.78 -4.77 -15.48
CA ALA A 494 11.89 -4.72 -16.43
C ALA A 494 11.49 -3.97 -17.69
N THR A 495 10.28 -4.22 -18.22
CA THR A 495 9.74 -3.50 -19.38
C THR A 495 9.55 -2.02 -19.07
N ALA A 496 9.00 -1.67 -17.90
CA ALA A 496 8.89 -0.28 -17.46
C ALA A 496 10.26 0.43 -17.39
N ALA A 497 11.32 -0.27 -16.93
CA ALA A 497 12.68 0.29 -16.90
C ALA A 497 13.21 0.66 -18.30
N MET A 498 12.72 -0.01 -19.35
CA MET A 498 13.08 0.29 -20.75
C MET A 498 12.55 1.65 -21.22
N SER A 499 11.70 2.34 -20.46
CA SER A 499 11.24 3.70 -20.81
C SER A 499 12.39 4.68 -20.95
N ARG A 500 13.52 4.39 -20.29
CA ARG A 500 14.74 5.18 -20.37
C ARG A 500 15.56 4.95 -21.64
N PHE A 501 15.26 3.91 -22.42
CA PHE A 501 15.93 3.74 -23.69
C PHE A 501 15.47 4.88 -24.61
N SER A 502 16.34 5.88 -24.80
CA SER A 502 15.99 7.13 -25.47
C SER A 502 15.77 6.95 -26.98
N SER A 503 15.39 8.03 -27.69
CA SER A 503 15.04 7.97 -29.11
C SER A 503 16.15 7.46 -30.04
N SER A 504 17.41 7.42 -29.59
CA SER A 504 18.53 6.84 -30.34
C SER A 504 18.74 5.37 -29.95
N LEU A 505 17.66 4.58 -30.02
CA LEU A 505 17.67 3.17 -29.64
C LEU A 505 18.70 2.40 -30.48
N LYS A 506 19.60 1.70 -29.80
CA LYS A 506 20.42 0.68 -30.48
C LYS A 506 19.52 -0.47 -30.89
N LYS A 507 19.84 -1.15 -32.00
CA LYS A 507 19.05 -2.29 -32.55
C LYS A 507 18.62 -3.29 -31.47
N GLY A 508 19.53 -3.71 -30.58
CA GLY A 508 19.21 -4.65 -29.49
C GLY A 508 18.23 -4.13 -28.44
N GLN A 509 18.16 -2.81 -28.21
CA GLN A 509 17.17 -2.21 -27.31
C GLN A 509 15.77 -2.24 -27.93
N VAL A 510 15.66 -1.94 -29.23
CA VAL A 510 14.40 -2.05 -30.00
C VAL A 510 13.90 -3.50 -29.98
N GLU A 511 14.78 -4.45 -30.29
CA GLU A 511 14.46 -5.88 -30.29
C GLU A 511 13.96 -6.35 -28.91
N LEU A 512 14.61 -5.88 -27.84
CA LEU A 512 14.21 -6.24 -26.47
C LEU A 512 12.80 -5.75 -26.13
N ILE A 513 12.44 -4.51 -26.49
CA ILE A 513 11.10 -3.93 -26.30
C ILE A 513 10.07 -4.68 -27.15
N ASN A 514 10.36 -4.91 -28.44
CA ASN A 514 9.46 -5.61 -29.34
C ASN A 514 9.14 -7.04 -28.86
N HIS A 515 10.15 -7.75 -28.32
CA HIS A 515 9.93 -9.05 -27.70
C HIS A 515 8.98 -9.00 -26.48
N GLN A 516 8.89 -7.85 -25.79
CA GLN A 516 7.93 -7.69 -24.70
C GLN A 516 6.50 -7.46 -25.21
N ALA A 517 6.34 -6.73 -26.31
CA ALA A 517 5.04 -6.58 -26.99
C ALA A 517 4.47 -7.90 -27.50
N MET A 518 5.33 -8.89 -27.78
CA MET A 518 4.97 -10.23 -28.25
C MET A 518 4.95 -11.29 -27.14
N SER A 519 5.02 -10.88 -25.86
CA SER A 519 5.24 -11.79 -24.73
C SER A 519 4.08 -12.69 -24.35
N GLY A 520 2.86 -12.37 -24.78
CA GLY A 520 1.63 -13.00 -24.30
C GLY A 520 1.27 -12.67 -22.85
N VAL A 521 2.07 -11.87 -22.13
CA VAL A 521 1.79 -11.44 -20.75
C VAL A 521 1.05 -10.09 -20.81
N PRO A 522 -0.28 -10.02 -20.57
CA PRO A 522 -1.08 -8.84 -20.89
C PRO A 522 -0.56 -7.54 -20.25
N THR A 523 -0.13 -7.61 -18.99
CA THR A 523 0.38 -6.47 -18.22
C THR A 523 1.73 -5.96 -18.71
N THR A 524 2.53 -6.82 -19.36
CA THR A 524 3.81 -6.46 -20.00
C THR A 524 3.57 -5.87 -21.39
N VAL A 525 2.72 -6.53 -22.19
CA VAL A 525 2.32 -6.06 -23.53
C VAL A 525 1.71 -4.66 -23.45
N SER A 526 0.89 -4.40 -22.42
CA SER A 526 0.29 -3.08 -22.17
C SER A 526 1.34 -1.97 -22.05
N ILE A 527 2.43 -2.17 -21.30
CA ILE A 527 3.50 -1.17 -21.18
C ILE A 527 4.25 -1.01 -22.51
N ALA A 528 4.65 -2.12 -23.14
CA ALA A 528 5.41 -2.06 -24.39
C ALA A 528 4.64 -1.33 -25.50
N ASN A 529 3.34 -1.60 -25.63
CA ASN A 529 2.47 -0.89 -26.58
C ASN A 529 2.30 0.57 -26.20
N GLN A 530 2.18 0.89 -24.89
CA GLN A 530 2.08 2.26 -24.43
C GLN A 530 3.32 3.08 -24.76
N MET A 531 4.52 2.49 -24.65
CA MET A 531 5.77 3.13 -25.04
C MET A 531 5.81 3.44 -26.52
N ALA A 532 5.41 2.49 -27.38
CA ALA A 532 5.32 2.71 -28.82
C ALA A 532 4.32 3.81 -29.17
N GLN A 533 3.16 3.83 -28.51
CA GLN A 533 2.15 4.88 -28.69
C GLN A 533 2.68 6.26 -28.26
N PHE A 534 3.39 6.35 -27.13
CA PHE A 534 3.95 7.61 -26.64
C PHE A 534 5.11 8.13 -27.50
N ALA A 535 5.95 7.23 -28.02
CA ALA A 535 6.99 7.58 -28.97
C ALA A 535 6.46 8.17 -30.28
N ALA A 536 5.20 7.89 -30.64
CA ALA A 536 4.53 8.41 -31.83
C ALA A 536 3.69 9.68 -31.59
N LEU A 537 3.66 10.22 -30.37
CA LEU A 537 2.86 11.42 -30.07
C LEU A 537 3.42 12.67 -30.77
N VAL A 538 2.53 13.50 -31.32
CA VAL A 538 2.88 14.83 -31.84
C VAL A 538 2.65 15.92 -30.80
N THR A 539 1.61 15.78 -29.97
CA THR A 539 1.27 16.70 -28.87
C THR A 539 0.89 15.91 -27.61
N ILE A 540 1.11 16.48 -26.42
CA ILE A 540 0.73 15.82 -25.15
C ILE A 540 -0.79 15.97 -24.93
N PRO A 541 -1.57 14.87 -24.84
CA PRO A 541 -3.00 14.95 -24.51
C PRO A 541 -3.24 15.57 -23.13
N PHE A 542 -4.37 16.25 -22.94
CA PHE A 542 -4.69 16.96 -21.69
C PHE A 542 -4.50 16.11 -20.43
N GLY A 543 -5.04 14.89 -20.40
CA GLY A 543 -4.94 13.99 -19.25
C GLY A 543 -3.51 13.55 -18.92
N LEU A 544 -2.66 13.41 -19.96
CA LEU A 544 -1.24 13.11 -19.82
C LEU A 544 -0.46 14.31 -19.32
N ASN A 545 -0.76 15.50 -19.87
CA ASN A 545 -0.17 16.74 -19.40
C ASN A 545 -0.51 17.01 -17.93
N ALA A 546 -1.77 16.83 -17.51
CA ALA A 546 -2.19 17.00 -16.12
C ALA A 546 -1.54 15.99 -15.16
N TYR A 547 -1.20 14.80 -15.65
CA TYR A 547 -0.46 13.81 -14.87
C TYR A 547 1.03 14.17 -14.71
N LEU A 548 1.70 14.49 -15.83
CA LEU A 548 3.12 14.81 -15.86
C LEU A 548 3.43 16.15 -15.19
N PHE A 549 2.54 17.14 -15.38
CA PHE A 549 2.68 18.52 -14.94
C PHE A 549 1.42 18.99 -14.19
N PRO A 550 1.15 18.45 -12.98
CA PRO A 550 -0.05 18.76 -12.22
C PRO A 550 -0.03 20.19 -11.64
N THR A 551 -1.20 20.83 -11.52
CA THR A 551 -1.32 22.19 -10.97
C THR A 551 -0.66 22.36 -9.60
N SER A 552 -0.78 21.35 -8.72
CA SER A 552 -0.05 21.30 -7.45
C SER A 552 1.30 20.61 -7.68
N LYS A 553 2.37 21.40 -7.76
CA LYS A 553 3.73 20.89 -7.91
C LYS A 553 4.13 20.05 -6.68
N PRO A 554 4.51 18.77 -6.84
CA PRO A 554 5.03 17.98 -5.72
C PRO A 554 6.39 18.50 -5.26
N SER A 555 6.75 18.24 -4.00
CA SER A 555 8.07 18.63 -3.46
C SER A 555 9.23 17.99 -4.21
N THR A 556 9.09 16.72 -4.60
CA THR A 556 10.03 16.00 -5.46
C THR A 556 9.28 15.37 -6.64
N TYR A 557 9.93 15.29 -7.81
CA TYR A 557 9.33 14.65 -8.98
C TYR A 557 9.39 13.12 -8.82
N PRO A 558 8.24 12.40 -8.73
CA PRO A 558 8.27 10.97 -8.41
C PRO A 558 8.98 10.15 -9.49
N HIS A 559 9.82 9.20 -9.07
CA HIS A 559 10.59 8.39 -10.03
C HIS A 559 9.69 7.59 -10.99
N THR A 560 8.57 7.02 -10.52
CA THR A 560 7.62 6.30 -11.39
C THR A 560 7.01 7.20 -12.46
N LYS A 561 6.67 8.45 -12.10
CA LYS A 561 6.21 9.47 -13.04
C LYS A 561 7.31 9.85 -14.02
N PHE A 562 8.56 9.93 -13.56
CA PHE A 562 9.72 10.17 -14.42
C PHE A 562 9.89 9.05 -15.47
N MET A 563 9.63 7.79 -15.11
CA MET A 563 9.66 6.69 -16.10
C MET A 563 8.60 6.86 -17.19
N VAL A 564 7.39 7.27 -16.84
CA VAL A 564 6.34 7.61 -17.81
C VAL A 564 6.74 8.84 -18.65
N LEU A 565 7.39 9.84 -18.04
CA LEU A 565 7.90 10.99 -18.79
C LEU A 565 8.95 10.56 -19.83
N CYS A 566 9.87 9.66 -19.46
CA CYS A 566 10.89 9.16 -20.39
C CYS A 566 10.29 8.51 -21.64
N SER A 567 9.22 7.72 -21.51
CA SER A 567 8.55 7.11 -22.67
C SER A 567 7.83 8.15 -23.54
N VAL A 568 7.33 9.25 -22.97
CA VAL A 568 6.80 10.40 -23.73
C VAL A 568 7.90 11.13 -24.50
N LEU A 569 9.05 11.37 -23.85
CA LEU A 569 10.20 12.05 -24.44
C LEU A 569 10.95 11.21 -25.48
N ALA A 570 10.53 9.96 -25.72
CA ALA A 570 10.97 9.19 -26.86
C ALA A 570 10.48 9.81 -28.19
N SER A 571 9.35 10.53 -28.18
CA SER A 571 8.91 11.33 -29.33
C SER A 571 9.76 12.59 -29.47
N SER A 572 10.38 12.78 -30.63
CA SER A 572 11.10 14.02 -30.96
C SER A 572 10.15 15.22 -31.01
N SER A 573 8.94 15.08 -31.54
CA SER A 573 7.96 16.16 -31.60
C SER A 573 7.62 16.73 -30.22
N ILE A 574 7.53 15.86 -29.20
CA ILE A 574 7.27 16.30 -27.83
C ILE A 574 8.53 16.82 -27.15
N ARG A 575 9.65 16.12 -27.32
CA ARG A 575 10.91 16.47 -26.67
C ARG A 575 11.45 17.81 -27.13
N ASP A 576 11.29 18.12 -28.41
CA ASP A 576 11.86 19.31 -29.04
C ASP A 576 10.88 20.51 -28.95
N ASP A 577 9.68 20.33 -28.37
CA ASP A 577 8.71 21.39 -28.10
C ASP A 577 9.19 22.33 -26.96
N PRO A 578 9.42 23.64 -27.24
CA PRO A 578 9.85 24.60 -26.23
C PRO A 578 8.91 24.71 -25.01
N ALA A 579 7.60 24.55 -25.21
CA ALA A 579 6.63 24.61 -24.12
C ALA A 579 6.79 23.42 -23.16
N VAL A 580 7.16 22.25 -23.69
CA VAL A 580 7.45 21.05 -22.88
C VAL A 580 8.76 21.24 -22.14
N GLN A 581 9.81 21.74 -22.80
CA GLN A 581 11.10 22.01 -22.16
C GLN A 581 10.98 23.01 -20.98
N ASN A 582 10.19 24.07 -21.15
CA ASN A 582 9.89 25.01 -20.06
C ASN A 582 9.20 24.33 -18.87
N LYS A 583 8.25 23.42 -19.13
CA LYS A 583 7.61 22.62 -18.07
C LYS A 583 8.62 21.68 -17.41
N LEU A 584 9.51 21.06 -18.16
CA LEU A 584 10.56 20.18 -17.61
C LEU A 584 11.45 20.93 -16.62
N SER A 585 12.00 22.10 -17.01
CA SER A 585 12.79 22.95 -16.10
C SER A 585 12.01 23.36 -14.84
N SER A 586 10.70 23.60 -14.97
CA SER A 586 9.88 24.00 -13.83
C SER A 586 9.55 22.83 -12.89
N TYR A 587 9.33 21.61 -13.40
CA TYR A 587 8.81 20.49 -12.60
C TYR A 587 9.86 19.48 -12.16
N VAL A 588 10.89 19.22 -12.98
CA VAL A 588 11.91 18.21 -12.72
C VAL A 588 13.12 18.88 -12.07
N THR A 589 13.16 18.88 -10.74
CA THR A 589 14.22 19.53 -9.94
C THR A 589 15.31 18.59 -9.46
N ASP A 590 15.06 17.27 -9.48
CA ASP A 590 16.01 16.28 -8.99
C ASP A 590 17.28 16.29 -9.87
N PRO A 591 18.48 16.55 -9.31
CA PRO A 591 19.72 16.65 -10.08
C PRO A 591 20.03 15.41 -10.90
N ARG A 592 19.63 14.23 -10.44
CA ARG A 592 19.89 12.95 -11.11
C ARG A 592 18.91 12.71 -12.26
N HIS A 593 17.66 13.16 -12.13
CA HIS A 593 16.71 13.16 -13.26
C HIS A 593 17.13 14.17 -14.33
N ILE A 594 17.57 15.37 -13.93
CA ILE A 594 18.10 16.38 -14.88
C ILE A 594 19.30 15.82 -15.65
N ASP A 595 20.24 15.18 -14.94
CA ASP A 595 21.40 14.54 -15.56
C ASP A 595 21.02 13.41 -16.54
N ILE A 596 19.97 12.63 -16.25
CA ILE A 596 19.41 11.64 -17.20
C ILE A 596 18.86 12.34 -18.45
N LEU A 597 18.07 13.40 -18.28
CA LEU A 597 17.49 14.14 -19.41
C LEU A 597 18.60 14.74 -20.30
N ALA A 598 19.66 15.26 -19.69
CA ALA A 598 20.82 15.78 -20.41
C ALA A 598 21.59 14.69 -21.17
N ARG A 599 21.98 13.60 -20.50
CA ARG A 599 22.84 12.57 -21.09
C ARG A 599 22.11 11.66 -22.08
N GLU A 600 20.86 11.32 -21.79
CA GLU A 600 20.13 10.27 -22.52
C GLU A 600 19.15 10.84 -23.53
N PHE A 601 18.52 11.97 -23.19
CA PHE A 601 17.54 12.65 -24.05
C PHE A 601 18.10 13.91 -24.72
N LYS A 602 19.36 14.29 -24.46
CA LYS A 602 20.04 15.47 -25.04
C LYS A 602 19.30 16.79 -24.77
N LEU A 603 18.65 16.90 -23.61
CA LEU A 603 17.93 18.09 -23.18
C LEU A 603 18.79 18.97 -22.28
N SER A 604 19.05 20.21 -22.68
CA SER A 604 19.73 21.21 -21.85
C SER A 604 18.71 22.04 -21.08
N LEU A 605 18.29 21.53 -19.92
CA LEU A 605 17.39 22.25 -19.02
C LEU A 605 18.19 23.29 -18.22
N ARG A 606 17.73 24.55 -18.24
CA ARG A 606 18.27 25.63 -17.39
C ARG A 606 17.66 25.58 -15.99
#